data_AF-A0A1Y2FS62-F1
#
_entry.id   AF-A0A1Y2FS62-F1
#
_cell.length_a   1.000
_cell.length_b   1.000
_cell.length_c   1.000
_cell.angle_alpha   90.00
_cell.angle_beta   90.00
_cell.angle_gamma   90.00
#
_symmetry.space_group_name_H-M   'P 1'
#
loop_
_entity.id
_entity.type
_entity.pdbx_description
1 polymer ?
#
loop_
_entity_poly.entity_id
_entity_poly.type
_entity_poly.pdbx_seq_one_letter_code
_entity_poly.pdbx_strand_id
1 'polypeptide(L)'
;MLLTHNGKIGQLISVPLSPASGTMPDLQVDTESSMLPPAHLEQKTVLGASTGARAEMSQLIAVQMAALLCRQAPEDKRSLLMGMTLPMNDAFWEDPQYEGERSTFFVDVLSLLASLATS
;
A
#
# COMPACT_ATOMS: atom_id res chain seq x y z
N MET A 1 -3.50 7.71 -6.74
CA MET A 1 -3.48 8.41 -5.44
C MET A 1 -2.08 8.98 -5.21
N LEU A 2 -1.96 10.15 -4.58
CA LEU A 2 -0.66 10.76 -4.24
C LEU A 2 -0.61 11.09 -2.76
N LEU A 3 0.39 10.57 -2.06
CA LEU A 3 0.72 10.91 -0.68
C LEU A 3 2.11 11.54 -0.65
N THR A 4 2.17 12.86 -0.63
CA THR A 4 3.42 13.62 -0.76
C THR A 4 3.83 14.23 0.57
N HIS A 5 5.12 14.16 0.88
CA HIS A 5 5.73 14.88 2.00
C HIS A 5 6.73 15.90 1.45
N ASN A 6 6.68 17.14 1.94
CA ASN A 6 7.51 18.26 1.47
C ASN A 6 7.50 18.48 -0.06
N GLY A 7 6.36 18.24 -0.72
CA GLY A 7 6.21 18.43 -2.17
C GLY A 7 7.01 17.47 -3.04
N LYS A 8 7.57 16.39 -2.47
CA LYS A 8 8.32 15.37 -3.20
C LYS A 8 7.46 14.14 -3.45
N ILE A 9 7.77 13.42 -4.53
CA ILE A 9 7.31 12.05 -4.82
C ILE A 9 8.55 11.16 -4.73
N GLY A 10 8.64 10.35 -3.68
CA GLY A 10 9.80 9.50 -3.41
C GLY A 10 9.74 8.18 -4.18
N GLN A 11 8.56 7.55 -4.18
CA GLN A 11 8.31 6.28 -4.85
C GLN A 11 6.98 6.31 -5.61
N LEU A 12 6.91 5.56 -6.70
CA LEU A 12 5.70 5.35 -7.47
C LEU A 12 5.47 3.84 -7.60
N ILE A 13 4.33 3.37 -7.15
CA ILE A 13 3.98 1.95 -7.06
C ILE A 13 2.69 1.73 -7.83
N SER A 14 2.68 0.74 -8.72
CA SER A 14 1.50 0.30 -9.45
C SER A 14 1.02 -1.01 -8.86
N VAL A 15 -0.28 -1.12 -8.61
CA VAL A 15 -0.95 -2.35 -8.18
C VAL A 15 -2.16 -2.59 -9.08
N PRO A 16 -2.19 -3.64 -9.91
CA PRO A 16 -3.37 -4.00 -10.68
C PRO A 16 -4.46 -4.51 -9.73
N LEU A 17 -5.69 -4.00 -9.85
CA LEU A 17 -6.82 -4.40 -8.99
C LEU A 17 -7.49 -5.70 -9.48
N SER A 18 -7.17 -6.14 -10.69
CA SER A 18 -7.59 -7.41 -11.26
C SER A 18 -6.38 -8.33 -11.42
N PRO A 19 -6.52 -9.65 -11.20
CA PRO A 19 -5.48 -10.61 -11.50
C PRO A 19 -5.09 -10.54 -12.99
N ALA A 20 -3.78 -10.66 -13.26
CA ALA A 20 -3.25 -10.70 -14.62
C ALA A 20 -3.55 -12.03 -15.35
N SER A 21 -3.85 -13.10 -14.60
CA SER A 21 -4.20 -14.42 -15.12
C SER A 21 -5.65 -14.76 -14.77
N GLY A 22 -6.44 -15.16 -15.77
CA GLY A 22 -7.87 -15.52 -15.65
C GLY A 22 -8.22 -16.72 -14.75
N THR A 23 -7.29 -17.19 -13.93
CA THR A 23 -7.55 -18.09 -12.81
C THR A 23 -7.78 -17.24 -11.57
N MET A 24 -9.05 -16.91 -11.31
CA MET A 24 -9.46 -16.51 -9.96
C MET A 24 -9.25 -17.72 -9.05
N PRO A 25 -8.36 -17.67 -8.04
CA PRO A 25 -8.42 -18.68 -7.01
C PRO A 25 -9.74 -18.47 -6.25
N ASP A 26 -10.64 -19.45 -6.35
CA ASP A 26 -11.83 -19.55 -5.51
C ASP A 26 -11.35 -19.76 -4.07
N LEU A 27 -11.04 -18.66 -3.40
CA LEU A 27 -10.66 -18.62 -2.00
C LEU A 27 -11.77 -17.88 -1.28
N GLN A 28 -12.73 -18.66 -0.79
CA GLN A 28 -13.65 -18.25 0.26
C GLN A 28 -12.83 -17.94 1.52
N VAL A 29 -12.22 -16.75 1.56
CA VAL A 29 -11.62 -16.19 2.77
C VAL A 29 -12.72 -15.38 3.43
N ASP A 30 -13.10 -15.77 4.66
CA ASP A 30 -13.99 -14.99 5.51
C ASP A 30 -13.55 -13.52 5.51
N THR A 31 -14.29 -12.70 4.78
CA THR A 31 -13.93 -11.33 4.39
C THR A 31 -14.11 -10.36 5.56
N GLU A 32 -14.71 -10.84 6.65
CA GLU A 32 -15.12 -10.08 7.83
C GLU A 32 -13.96 -9.78 8.80
N SER A 33 -12.80 -10.46 8.71
CA SER A 33 -11.71 -10.28 9.71
C SER A 33 -10.28 -10.51 9.23
N SER A 34 -10.03 -10.93 8.00
CA SER A 34 -8.67 -11.08 7.51
C SER A 34 -8.14 -9.74 6.99
N MET A 35 -7.20 -9.11 7.72
CA MET A 35 -6.43 -7.93 7.29
C MET A 35 -5.35 -8.27 6.24
N LEU A 36 -5.35 -9.50 5.73
CA LEU A 36 -4.42 -9.93 4.71
C LEU A 36 -4.87 -9.43 3.34
N PRO A 37 -3.95 -8.87 2.53
CA PRO A 37 -4.30 -8.43 1.20
C PRO A 37 -4.66 -9.65 0.32
N PRO A 38 -5.59 -9.49 -0.64
CA PRO A 38 -5.93 -10.53 -1.59
C PRO A 38 -4.67 -11.07 -2.29
N ALA A 39 -4.53 -12.39 -2.34
CA ALA A 39 -3.33 -13.08 -2.86
C ALA A 39 -3.01 -12.80 -4.34
N HIS A 40 -3.89 -12.11 -5.08
CA HIS A 40 -3.71 -11.77 -6.48
C HIS A 40 -3.16 -10.36 -6.73
N LEU A 41 -2.95 -9.57 -5.68
CA LEU A 41 -2.38 -8.23 -5.82
C LEU A 41 -0.87 -8.32 -5.96
N GLU A 42 -0.36 -8.01 -7.15
CA GLU A 42 1.08 -7.92 -7.43
C GLU A 42 1.51 -6.46 -7.52
N GLN A 43 2.25 -5.96 -6.52
CA GLN A 43 2.81 -4.61 -6.59
C GLN A 43 4.05 -4.53 -7.48
N LYS A 44 4.16 -3.44 -8.24
CA LYS A 44 5.34 -3.10 -9.04
C LYS A 44 5.80 -1.69 -8.73
N THR A 45 7.05 -1.55 -8.28
CA THR A 45 7.69 -0.23 -8.16
C THR A 45 8.05 0.28 -9.55
N VAL A 46 7.46 1.41 -9.94
CA VAL A 46 7.67 2.08 -11.24
C VAL A 46 8.80 3.12 -11.14
N LEU A 47 8.92 3.78 -9.99
CA LEU A 47 9.94 4.81 -9.73
C LEU A 47 10.35 4.79 -8.25
N GLY A 48 11.62 5.09 -7.98
CA GLY A 48 12.19 5.13 -6.63
C GLY A 48 12.84 3.81 -6.21
N ALA A 49 13.25 3.71 -4.94
CA ALA A 49 13.87 2.50 -4.42
C ALA A 49 12.87 1.33 -4.44
N SER A 50 13.30 0.15 -4.87
CA SER A 50 12.46 -1.06 -4.86
C SER A 50 12.74 -1.98 -3.66
N THR A 51 13.79 -1.68 -2.88
CA THR A 51 14.29 -2.49 -1.76
C THR A 51 14.52 -1.64 -0.51
N GLY A 52 14.62 -2.30 0.64
CA GLY A 52 14.81 -1.68 1.96
C GLY A 52 13.49 -1.40 2.68
N ALA A 53 13.55 -1.25 4.00
CA ALA A 53 12.39 -1.17 4.87
C ALA A 53 11.39 -0.05 4.48
N ARG A 54 11.89 1.09 4.00
CA ARG A 54 11.05 2.18 3.47
C ARG A 54 10.26 1.78 2.22
N ALA A 55 10.90 1.04 1.30
CA ALA A 55 10.27 0.57 0.08
C ALA A 55 9.25 -0.54 0.39
N GLU A 56 9.60 -1.46 1.28
CA GLU A 56 8.70 -2.51 1.76
C GLU A 56 7.46 -1.93 2.43
N MET A 57 7.63 -0.93 3.30
CA MET A 57 6.52 -0.20 3.91
C MET A 57 5.63 0.45 2.85
N SER A 58 6.24 1.08 1.84
CA SER A 58 5.48 1.74 0.79
C SER A 58 4.69 0.79 -0.09
N GLN A 59 5.29 -0.36 -0.38
CA GLN A 59 4.64 -1.47 -1.08
C GLN A 59 3.47 -2.04 -0.26
N LEU A 60 3.66 -2.25 1.04
CA LEU A 60 2.60 -2.75 1.92
C LEU A 60 1.41 -1.79 1.95
N ILE A 61 1.64 -0.48 2.15
CA ILE A 61 0.57 0.53 2.14
C ILE A 61 -0.16 0.53 0.79
N ALA A 62 0.57 0.46 -0.33
CA ALA A 62 -0.02 0.43 -1.65
C ALA A 62 -0.92 -0.80 -1.87
N VAL A 63 -0.47 -1.98 -1.41
CA VAL A 63 -1.23 -3.23 -1.50
C VAL A 63 -2.48 -3.20 -0.61
N GLN A 64 -2.37 -2.68 0.62
CA GLN A 64 -3.52 -2.54 1.52
C GLN A 64 -4.58 -1.60 0.94
N MET A 65 -4.15 -0.50 0.30
CA MET A 65 -5.08 0.38 -0.40
C MET A 65 -5.74 -0.27 -1.60
N ALA A 66 -4.98 -1.03 -2.39
CA ALA A 66 -5.55 -1.81 -3.48
C ALA A 66 -6.58 -2.82 -2.96
N ALA A 67 -6.29 -3.51 -1.85
CA ALA A 67 -7.22 -4.42 -1.20
C ALA A 67 -8.53 -3.74 -0.78
N LEU A 68 -8.45 -2.54 -0.19
CA LEU A 68 -9.62 -1.74 0.17
C LEU A 68 -10.44 -1.33 -1.06
N LEU A 69 -9.79 -0.90 -2.14
CA LEU A 69 -10.47 -0.54 -3.40
C LEU A 69 -11.15 -1.75 -4.03
N CYS A 70 -10.50 -2.92 -4.06
CA CYS A 70 -11.12 -4.17 -4.53
C CYS A 70 -12.35 -4.54 -3.69
N ARG A 71 -12.34 -4.31 -2.38
CA ARG A 71 -13.51 -4.56 -1.52
C ARG A 71 -14.68 -3.61 -1.82
N GLN A 72 -14.39 -2.35 -2.12
CA GLN A 72 -15.41 -1.35 -2.44
C GLN A 72 -16.00 -1.53 -3.85
N ALA A 73 -15.16 -1.93 -4.81
CA ALA A 73 -15.52 -2.08 -6.22
C ALA A 73 -14.89 -3.37 -6.78
N PRO A 74 -15.46 -4.55 -6.50
CA PRO A 74 -14.89 -5.85 -6.90
C PRO A 74 -14.80 -6.04 -8.42
N GLU A 75 -15.60 -5.29 -9.19
CA GLU A 75 -15.61 -5.33 -10.65
C GLU A 75 -14.48 -4.48 -11.29
N ASP A 76 -13.71 -3.75 -10.47
CA ASP A 76 -12.74 -2.77 -10.96
C ASP A 76 -11.52 -3.45 -11.58
N LYS A 77 -11.29 -3.17 -12.88
CA LYS A 77 -10.16 -3.69 -13.65
C LYS A 77 -9.01 -2.68 -13.79
N ARG A 78 -9.13 -1.51 -13.15
CA ARG A 78 -8.12 -0.46 -13.21
C ARG A 78 -6.88 -0.86 -12.40
N SER A 79 -5.77 -0.18 -12.65
CA SER A 79 -4.59 -0.27 -11.79
C SER A 79 -4.54 0.93 -10.86
N LEU A 80 -4.28 0.68 -9.58
CA LEU A 80 -3.93 1.71 -8.63
C LEU A 80 -2.49 2.16 -8.89
N LEU A 81 -2.33 3.42 -9.29
CA LEU A 81 -1.02 4.09 -9.27
C LEU A 81 -0.93 4.95 -8.01
N MET A 82 0.00 4.60 -7.11
CA MET A 82 0.26 5.29 -5.86
C MET A 82 1.63 5.95 -5.88
N GLY A 83 1.67 7.28 -5.79
CA GLY A 83 2.89 8.02 -5.50
C GLY A 83 3.00 8.26 -4.01
N MET A 84 4.12 7.92 -3.38
CA MET A 84 4.32 8.10 -1.95
C MET A 84 5.69 8.65 -1.58
N THR A 85 5.72 9.48 -0.55
CA THR A 85 6.96 9.93 0.10
C THR A 85 6.82 9.76 1.59
N LEU A 86 7.69 8.93 2.16
CA LEU A 86 7.83 8.79 3.60
C LEU A 86 8.83 9.84 4.12
N PRO A 87 8.51 10.56 5.21
CA PRO A 87 9.31 11.69 5.72
C PRO A 87 10.71 11.29 6.21
N MET A 88 10.96 9.99 6.31
CA MET A 88 12.10 9.41 6.99
C MET A 88 13.08 8.78 5.99
N ASN A 89 14.37 9.10 6.15
CA ASN A 89 15.45 8.54 5.35
C ASN A 89 15.65 7.04 5.67
N ASP A 90 16.40 6.32 4.85
CA ASP A 90 16.58 4.87 5.04
C ASP A 90 17.21 4.54 6.42
N ALA A 91 18.07 5.41 6.96
CA ALA A 91 18.65 5.26 8.30
C ALA A 91 17.61 5.23 9.43
N PHE A 92 16.53 6.03 9.33
CA PHE A 92 15.44 5.99 10.30
C PHE A 92 14.69 4.66 10.28
N TRP A 93 14.59 4.00 9.11
CA TRP A 93 13.88 2.71 9.00
C TRP A 93 14.68 1.53 9.54
N GLU A 94 15.99 1.67 9.68
CA GLU A 94 16.88 0.62 10.19
C GLU A 94 17.20 0.78 11.68
N ASP A 95 16.99 1.97 12.24
CA ASP A 95 17.38 2.29 13.61
C ASP A 95 16.26 1.92 14.63
N PRO A 96 16.54 1.01 15.58
CA PRO A 96 15.56 0.54 16.56
C PRO A 96 14.99 1.65 17.44
N GLN A 97 15.74 2.74 17.67
CA GLN A 97 15.29 3.81 18.56
C GLN A 97 14.01 4.52 18.06
N TYR A 98 13.70 4.39 16.77
CA TYR A 98 12.52 4.99 16.14
C TYR A 98 11.38 3.99 15.89
N GLU A 99 11.40 2.79 16.49
CA GLU A 99 10.31 1.80 16.33
C GLU A 99 8.93 2.31 16.74
N GLY A 100 8.85 3.06 17.85
CA GLY A 100 7.62 3.68 18.30
C GLY A 100 7.07 4.71 17.30
N GLU A 101 7.92 5.62 16.82
CA GLU A 101 7.53 6.65 15.84
C GLU A 101 7.14 6.04 14.50
N ARG A 102 7.83 4.98 14.04
CA ARG A 102 7.46 4.21 12.84
C ARG A 102 6.05 3.63 12.96
N SER A 103 5.73 3.05 14.11
CA SER A 103 4.44 2.42 14.36
C SER A 103 3.30 3.43 14.39
N THR A 104 3.48 4.55 15.08
CA THR A 104 2.48 5.64 15.10
C THR A 104 2.27 6.22 13.72
N PHE A 105 3.35 6.53 13.00
CA PHE A 105 3.28 7.06 11.64
C PHE A 105 2.50 6.11 10.71
N PHE A 106 2.72 4.80 10.82
CA PHE A 106 1.99 3.81 10.04
C PHE A 106 0.48 3.84 10.32
N VAL A 107 0.09 3.85 11.60
CA VAL A 107 -1.31 3.92 12.00
C VAL A 107 -1.96 5.22 11.53
N ASP A 108 -1.25 6.34 11.60
CA ASP A 108 -1.76 7.64 11.14
C ASP A 108 -2.00 7.65 9.63
N VAL A 109 -1.06 7.10 8.85
CA VAL A 109 -1.21 6.96 7.40
C VAL A 109 -2.39 6.05 7.07
N LEU A 110 -2.51 4.88 7.70
CA LEU A 110 -3.66 4.00 7.49
C LEU A 110 -4.98 4.66 7.87
N SER A 111 -5.02 5.41 8.97
CA SER A 111 -6.22 6.12 9.43
C SER A 111 -6.63 7.22 8.45
N LEU A 112 -5.67 7.99 7.96
CA LEU A 112 -5.89 8.99 6.91
C LEU A 112 -6.44 8.33 5.65
N LEU A 113 -5.84 7.23 5.23
CA LEU A 113 -6.26 6.51 4.02
C LEU A 113 -7.65 5.90 4.15
N ALA A 114 -7.99 5.31 5.30
CA ALA A 114 -9.33 4.81 5.59
C ALA A 114 -10.37 5.95 5.56
N SER A 115 -10.01 7.13 6.07
CA SER A 115 -10.89 8.31 6.02
C SER A 115 -11.17 8.76 4.58
N LEU A 116 -10.16 8.69 3.70
CA LEU A 116 -10.28 9.06 2.29
C LEU A 116 -11.08 8.03 1.48
N ALA A 117 -11.03 6.75 1.86
CA ALA A 117 -11.80 5.71 1.18
C ALA A 117 -13.30 5.74 1.53
N THR A 118 -13.69 6.45 2.60
CA THR A 118 -15.10 6.54 3.06
C THR A 118 -15.76 7.88 2.69
N SER A 119 -15.00 8.80 2.07
CA SER A 119 -15.47 10.10 1.57
C SER A 119 -15.93 10.03 0.12
#